data_AF-A0A0M0BUE3-F1
#
_entry.id   AF-A0A0M0BUE3-F1
#
_cell.length_a   1.000
_cell.length_b   1.000
_cell.length_c   1.000
_cell.angle_alpha   90.00
_cell.angle_beta   90.00
_cell.angle_gamma   90.00
#
_symmetry.space_group_name_H-M   'P 1'
#
loop_
_entity.id
_entity.type
_entity.pdbx_description
1 polymer ?
#
loop_
_entity_poly.entity_id
_entity_poly.type
_entity_poly.pdbx_seq_one_letter_code
_entity_poly.pdbx_strand_id
1 'polypeptide(L)'
;MTAISQVPENIVKRKVIVYKARVDPATLKQTAEEMKNELFVKRFSKPKPEDIHVVSVDKHYEPYVLVDAKYKIEYYTKKVYTFEVAEKAKEVKVLGESFKPQLVPIPDSEPEQFHKVVSIEGQELSSYEDKAYFILDKNGNEISPDQVPIAPSEDNPKKILKEFGKNAEKVKVSNRDVLSLAKTKLINRPAEVDMFEDELFQVTEYAIIYNPVYKITFRNTKNKEEKTVSVDGVTAEIIN
;
A
#
# COMPACT_ATOMS: atom_id res chain seq x y z
N MET A 1 22.84 -2.35 -0.84
CA MET A 1 21.60 -1.90 -0.19
C MET A 1 21.93 -0.69 0.64
N THR A 2 21.64 0.50 0.13
CA THR A 2 21.93 1.77 0.82
C THR A 2 21.06 1.84 2.06
N ALA A 3 21.68 1.94 3.24
CA ALA A 3 20.95 2.07 4.49
C ALA A 3 20.13 3.37 4.41
N ILE A 4 18.80 3.25 4.45
CA ILE A 4 17.92 4.40 4.60
C ILE A 4 18.33 5.06 5.93
N SER A 5 18.80 6.31 5.87
CA SER A 5 19.11 7.10 7.06
C SER A 5 17.91 7.09 8.01
N GLN A 6 18.14 7.09 9.33
CA GLN A 6 17.05 6.99 10.30
C GLN A 6 16.14 8.24 10.23
N VAL A 7 15.04 8.12 9.51
CA VAL A 7 13.95 9.10 9.46
C VAL A 7 13.14 8.97 10.76
N PRO A 8 12.77 10.07 11.45
CA PRO A 8 11.85 10.02 12.57
C PRO A 8 10.55 9.29 12.22
N GLU A 9 10.07 8.42 13.12
CA GLU A 9 8.95 7.53 12.83
C GLU A 9 7.81 7.74 13.83
N ASN A 10 6.58 7.85 13.31
CA ASN A 10 5.37 7.77 14.10
C ASN A 10 4.47 6.64 13.57
N ILE A 11 4.50 5.50 14.24
CA ILE A 11 3.83 4.29 13.77
C ILE A 11 2.71 3.92 14.74
N VAL A 12 1.47 3.93 14.25
CA VAL A 12 0.34 3.49 15.06
C VAL A 12 0.45 2.01 15.45
N LYS A 13 -0.16 1.67 16.58
CA LYS A 13 -0.24 0.28 17.02
C LYS A 13 -1.09 -0.55 16.05
N ARG A 14 -0.55 -1.69 15.64
CA ARG A 14 -1.24 -2.64 14.76
C ARG A 14 -2.57 -3.13 15.37
N LYS A 15 -3.66 -2.95 14.63
CA LYS A 15 -5.01 -3.44 14.96
C LYS A 15 -5.23 -4.84 14.40
N VAL A 16 -6.17 -5.56 15.02
CA VAL A 16 -6.63 -6.87 14.54
C VAL A 16 -8.13 -6.78 14.36
N ILE A 17 -8.58 -7.02 13.13
CA ILE A 17 -9.97 -7.02 12.70
C ILE A 17 -10.29 -8.45 12.26
N VAL A 18 -11.44 -8.97 12.65
CA VAL A 18 -11.95 -10.26 12.18
C VAL A 18 -13.32 -9.99 11.60
N TYR A 19 -13.58 -10.43 10.37
CA TYR A 19 -14.86 -10.22 9.72
C TYR A 19 -15.89 -11.28 10.12
N LYS A 20 -17.14 -10.82 10.26
CA LYS A 20 -18.32 -11.70 10.43
C LYS A 20 -18.57 -12.42 9.11
N ALA A 21 -18.72 -13.74 9.18
CA ALA A 21 -19.22 -14.50 8.03
C ALA A 21 -20.67 -14.10 7.75
N ARG A 22 -20.98 -13.85 6.48
CA ARG A 22 -22.34 -13.50 6.01
C ARG A 22 -23.00 -14.63 5.23
N VAL A 23 -22.21 -15.60 4.78
CA VAL A 23 -22.72 -16.76 4.04
C VAL A 23 -23.40 -17.72 5.01
N ASP A 24 -24.68 -17.97 4.78
CA ASP A 24 -25.45 -18.93 5.58
C ASP A 24 -25.25 -20.39 5.09
N PRO A 25 -25.62 -21.40 5.90
CA PRO A 25 -25.43 -22.80 5.54
C PRO A 25 -26.18 -23.24 4.28
N ALA A 26 -27.31 -22.62 3.94
CA ALA A 26 -28.09 -22.96 2.75
C ALA A 26 -27.39 -22.45 1.49
N THR A 27 -26.88 -21.21 1.51
CA THR A 27 -26.05 -20.67 0.43
C THR A 27 -24.80 -21.52 0.24
N LEU A 28 -24.09 -21.85 1.32
CA LEU A 28 -22.87 -22.67 1.25
C LEU A 28 -23.14 -24.07 0.67
N LYS A 29 -24.28 -24.67 1.03
CA LYS A 29 -24.73 -25.95 0.46
C LYS A 29 -25.01 -25.82 -1.03
N GLN A 30 -25.69 -24.77 -1.47
CA GLN A 30 -25.97 -24.52 -2.88
C GLN A 30 -24.67 -24.37 -3.67
N THR A 31 -23.75 -23.50 -3.22
CA THR A 31 -22.43 -23.33 -3.82
C THR A 31 -21.69 -24.66 -3.90
N ALA A 32 -21.70 -25.46 -2.83
CA ALA A 32 -21.05 -26.77 -2.84
C ALA A 32 -21.63 -27.72 -3.90
N GLU A 33 -22.95 -27.76 -4.09
CA GLU A 33 -23.59 -28.59 -5.12
C GLU A 33 -23.27 -28.12 -6.55
N GLU A 34 -23.22 -26.80 -6.78
CA GLU A 34 -22.82 -26.21 -8.06
C GLU A 34 -21.38 -26.64 -8.40
N MET A 35 -20.47 -26.57 -7.43
CA MET A 35 -19.06 -26.94 -7.61
C MET A 35 -18.82 -28.41 -7.90
N LYS A 36 -19.64 -29.33 -7.38
CA LYS A 36 -19.56 -30.76 -7.74
C LYS A 36 -19.69 -30.97 -9.25
N ASN A 37 -20.54 -30.17 -9.90
CA ASN A 37 -20.80 -30.27 -11.32
C ASN A 37 -19.64 -29.79 -12.20
N GLU A 38 -18.72 -29.00 -11.65
CA GLU A 38 -17.61 -28.39 -12.38
C GLU A 38 -16.27 -29.07 -12.06
N LEU A 39 -15.98 -29.31 -10.78
CA LEU A 39 -14.65 -29.70 -10.31
C LEU A 39 -14.15 -31.03 -10.86
N PHE A 40 -15.03 -32.01 -11.05
CA PHE A 40 -14.63 -33.36 -11.45
C PHE A 40 -14.90 -33.69 -12.92
N VAL A 41 -15.35 -32.71 -13.71
CA VAL A 41 -15.53 -32.89 -15.15
C VAL A 41 -14.15 -32.96 -15.82
N LYS A 42 -13.88 -34.06 -16.51
CA LYS A 42 -12.72 -34.24 -17.38
C LYS A 42 -13.20 -34.27 -18.83
N ARG A 43 -12.31 -33.98 -19.79
CA ARG A 43 -12.65 -34.02 -21.23
C ARG A 43 -13.22 -35.43 -21.55
N PHE A 44 -14.51 -35.49 -21.89
CA PHE A 44 -15.31 -36.70 -22.17
C PHE A 44 -15.80 -37.56 -20.97
N SER A 45 -15.61 -37.13 -19.72
CA SER A 45 -16.13 -37.86 -18.56
C SER A 45 -16.65 -36.89 -17.49
N LYS A 46 -17.97 -36.93 -17.26
CA LYS A 46 -18.64 -36.23 -16.16
C LYS A 46 -19.11 -37.28 -15.14
N PRO A 47 -18.55 -37.31 -13.93
CA PRO A 47 -19.06 -38.19 -12.87
C PRO A 47 -20.51 -37.83 -12.53
N LYS A 48 -21.28 -38.78 -12.01
CA LYS A 48 -22.61 -38.46 -11.48
C LYS A 48 -22.42 -37.61 -10.22
N PRO A 49 -23.22 -36.55 -10.00
CA PRO A 49 -23.14 -35.75 -8.78
C PRO A 49 -23.29 -36.59 -7.50
N GLU A 50 -24.08 -37.67 -7.57
CA GLU A 50 -24.25 -38.67 -6.50
C GLU A 50 -22.96 -39.40 -6.13
N ASP A 51 -21.99 -39.49 -7.04
CA ASP A 51 -20.68 -40.11 -6.76
C ASP A 51 -19.72 -39.14 -6.05
N ILE A 52 -20.09 -37.85 -5.92
CA ILE A 52 -19.25 -36.80 -5.34
C ILE A 52 -19.88 -36.33 -4.02
N HIS A 53 -19.20 -36.59 -2.92
CA HIS A 53 -19.66 -36.21 -1.60
C HIS A 53 -18.80 -35.10 -1.02
N VAL A 54 -19.44 -34.21 -0.26
CA VAL A 54 -18.74 -33.28 0.63
C VAL A 54 -18.24 -34.10 1.82
N VAL A 55 -16.94 -34.10 2.04
CA VAL A 55 -16.27 -34.80 3.14
C VAL A 55 -16.12 -33.88 4.35
N SER A 56 -15.77 -32.62 4.13
CA SER A 56 -15.69 -31.62 5.19
C SER A 56 -16.05 -30.23 4.67
N VAL A 57 -16.49 -29.40 5.61
CA VAL A 57 -16.73 -27.97 5.43
C VAL A 57 -16.08 -27.28 6.62
N ASP A 58 -14.85 -26.81 6.41
CA ASP A 58 -14.03 -26.25 7.47
C ASP A 58 -13.99 -24.73 7.35
N LYS A 59 -14.35 -24.01 8.42
CA LYS A 59 -14.24 -22.55 8.44
C LYS A 59 -12.83 -22.15 8.89
N HIS A 60 -12.17 -21.37 8.05
CA HIS A 60 -10.86 -20.77 8.25
C HIS A 60 -10.95 -19.25 8.32
N TYR A 61 -9.88 -18.63 8.78
CA TYR A 61 -9.68 -17.19 8.65
C TYR A 61 -8.36 -16.92 7.93
N GLU A 62 -8.43 -16.21 6.81
CA GLU A 62 -7.27 -15.80 6.03
C GLU A 62 -6.94 -14.32 6.27
N PRO A 63 -5.68 -13.97 6.56
CA PRO A 63 -5.31 -12.60 6.89
C PRO A 63 -4.93 -11.77 5.66
N TYR A 64 -5.36 -10.52 5.68
CA TYR A 64 -4.82 -9.42 4.88
C TYR A 64 -4.11 -8.41 5.78
N VAL A 65 -3.08 -7.74 5.27
CA VAL A 65 -2.38 -6.67 5.98
C VAL A 65 -2.66 -5.35 5.29
N LEU A 66 -3.32 -4.43 5.96
CA LEU A 66 -3.62 -3.09 5.46
C LEU A 66 -2.67 -2.08 6.09
N VAL A 67 -2.09 -1.22 5.25
CA VAL A 67 -1.23 -0.11 5.67
C VAL A 67 -1.68 1.18 4.97
N ASP A 68 -1.87 2.23 5.75
CA ASP A 68 -1.94 3.61 5.29
C ASP A 68 -0.77 4.37 5.92
N ALA A 69 0.05 4.99 5.08
CA ALA A 69 1.26 5.66 5.50
C ALA A 69 1.49 6.93 4.67
N LYS A 70 2.23 7.86 5.26
CA LYS A 70 2.65 9.09 4.61
C LYS A 70 4.06 9.48 5.02
N TYR A 71 4.73 10.20 4.15
CA TYR A 71 6.02 10.80 4.39
C TYR A 71 5.91 12.29 4.12
N LYS A 72 6.41 13.11 5.05
CA LYS A 72 6.48 14.57 4.91
C LYS A 72 7.90 15.02 5.21
N ILE A 73 8.39 15.96 4.40
CA ILE A 73 9.67 16.63 4.60
C ILE A 73 9.51 18.13 4.31
N GLU A 74 10.06 18.96 5.18
CA GLU A 74 10.24 20.39 4.99
C GLU A 74 11.74 20.68 4.92
N TYR A 75 12.16 21.40 3.88
CA TYR A 75 13.56 21.55 3.55
C TYR A 75 13.86 22.88 2.88
N TYR A 76 15.05 23.41 3.12
CA TYR A 76 15.56 24.57 2.42
C TYR A 76 16.27 24.15 1.13
N THR A 77 16.00 24.89 0.05
CA THR A 77 16.78 24.83 -1.19
C THR A 77 17.52 26.15 -1.38
N LYS A 78 18.77 26.07 -1.85
CA LYS A 78 19.51 27.27 -2.28
C LYS A 78 19.02 27.69 -3.66
N LYS A 79 18.79 28.98 -3.83
CA LYS A 79 18.36 29.54 -5.11
C LYS A 79 19.06 30.86 -5.38
N VAL A 80 19.45 31.03 -6.64
CA VAL A 80 20.01 32.28 -7.12
C VAL A 80 18.90 33.05 -7.81
N TYR A 81 18.55 34.21 -7.27
CA TYR A 81 17.61 35.14 -7.88
C TYR A 81 18.38 36.16 -8.69
N THR A 82 18.11 36.23 -9.99
CA THR A 82 18.70 37.21 -10.90
C THR A 82 17.60 38.17 -11.35
N PHE A 83 17.82 39.47 -11.14
CA PHE A 83 16.89 40.50 -11.58
C PHE A 83 17.61 41.61 -12.35
N GLU A 84 16.92 42.12 -13.37
CA GLU A 84 17.40 43.21 -14.19
C GLU A 84 17.32 44.54 -13.42
N VAL A 85 18.30 45.40 -13.66
CA VAL A 85 18.41 46.72 -13.05
C VAL A 85 18.63 47.78 -14.13
N ALA A 86 18.33 49.03 -13.81
CA ALA A 86 18.44 50.13 -14.77
C ALA A 86 19.85 50.22 -15.40
N GLU A 87 19.93 50.51 -16.70
CA GLU A 87 21.21 50.59 -17.44
C GLU A 87 22.24 51.54 -16.79
N LYS A 88 21.76 52.61 -16.16
CA LYS A 88 22.63 53.61 -15.50
C LYS A 88 23.08 53.19 -14.10
N ALA A 89 22.55 52.09 -13.55
CA ALA A 89 22.96 51.58 -12.26
C ALA A 89 24.44 51.17 -12.29
N LYS A 90 25.20 51.66 -11.30
CA LYS A 90 26.61 51.33 -11.08
C LYS A 90 26.82 50.45 -9.84
N GLU A 91 25.88 50.54 -8.90
CA GLU A 91 25.83 49.80 -7.65
C GLU A 91 24.35 49.64 -7.29
N VAL A 92 23.99 48.48 -6.76
CA VAL A 92 22.65 48.17 -6.27
C VAL A 92 22.79 47.73 -4.82
N LYS A 93 21.98 48.31 -3.93
CA LYS A 93 21.98 47.95 -2.52
C LYS A 93 20.73 47.18 -2.17
N VAL A 94 20.88 45.98 -1.63
CA VAL A 94 19.79 45.14 -1.16
C VAL A 94 20.07 44.77 0.30
N LEU A 95 19.14 45.12 1.19
CA LEU A 95 19.27 44.91 2.64
C LEU A 95 20.59 45.45 3.24
N GLY A 96 21.16 46.50 2.63
CA GLY A 96 22.41 47.13 3.07
C GLY A 96 23.68 46.55 2.44
N GLU A 97 23.60 45.42 1.74
CA GLU A 97 24.71 44.86 0.99
C GLU A 97 24.79 45.45 -0.42
N SER A 98 26.02 45.69 -0.88
CA SER A 98 26.31 46.30 -2.18
C SER A 98 26.65 45.25 -3.23
N PHE A 99 25.92 45.27 -4.34
CA PHE A 99 26.12 44.41 -5.49
C PHE A 99 26.50 45.25 -6.72
N LYS A 100 27.50 44.77 -7.47
CA LYS A 100 27.88 45.37 -8.76
C LYS A 100 27.08 44.69 -9.87
N PRO A 101 26.31 45.43 -10.68
CA PRO A 101 25.58 44.83 -11.79
C PRO A 101 26.51 44.19 -12.82
N GLN A 102 26.15 43.01 -13.30
CA GLN A 102 26.83 42.27 -14.36
C GLN A 102 26.11 42.48 -15.69
N LEU A 103 26.86 42.53 -16.79
CA LEU A 103 26.28 42.60 -18.14
C LEU A 103 25.97 41.18 -18.61
N VAL A 104 24.71 40.95 -18.98
CA VAL A 104 24.25 39.68 -19.55
C VAL A 104 23.66 39.96 -20.93
N PRO A 105 24.01 39.17 -21.97
CA PRO A 105 23.49 39.37 -23.32
C PRO A 105 21.99 39.03 -23.37
N ILE A 106 21.23 39.85 -24.09
CA ILE A 106 19.81 39.61 -24.36
C ILE A 106 19.72 38.60 -25.52
N PRO A 107 19.14 37.41 -25.30
CA PRO A 107 18.97 36.42 -26.35
C PRO A 107 18.26 37.01 -27.57
N ASP A 108 18.71 36.62 -28.77
CA ASP A 108 18.08 36.96 -30.05
C ASP A 108 18.02 38.48 -30.39
N SER A 109 18.90 39.29 -29.79
CA SER A 109 19.05 40.71 -30.13
C SER A 109 20.10 40.93 -31.24
N GLU A 110 19.72 41.62 -32.32
CA GLU A 110 20.63 42.13 -33.36
C GLU A 110 20.47 43.65 -33.58
N PRO A 111 21.52 44.48 -33.35
CA PRO A 111 22.83 44.10 -32.81
C PRO A 111 22.74 43.55 -31.38
N GLU A 112 23.79 42.84 -30.93
CA GLU A 112 23.86 42.25 -29.59
C GLU A 112 23.66 43.33 -28.51
N GLN A 113 22.60 43.19 -27.72
CA GLN A 113 22.27 44.07 -26.61
C GLN A 113 22.52 43.38 -25.28
N PHE A 114 22.82 44.17 -24.26
CA PHE A 114 23.09 43.68 -22.91
C PHE A 114 22.16 44.37 -21.93
N HIS A 115 21.63 43.61 -20.98
CA HIS A 115 21.03 44.19 -19.79
C HIS A 115 21.97 44.05 -18.59
N LYS A 116 21.73 44.88 -17.57
CA LYS A 116 22.44 44.81 -16.30
C LYS A 116 21.62 43.99 -15.33
N VAL A 117 22.22 42.97 -14.74
CA VAL A 117 21.56 42.12 -13.74
C VAL A 117 22.34 42.10 -12.43
N VAL A 118 21.62 41.86 -11.34
CA VAL A 118 22.21 41.51 -10.05
C VAL A 118 21.68 40.14 -9.65
N SER A 119 22.57 39.29 -9.15
CA SER A 119 22.25 37.97 -8.64
C SER A 119 22.44 37.94 -7.13
N ILE A 120 21.47 37.37 -6.41
CA ILE A 120 21.48 37.23 -4.96
C ILE A 120 21.18 35.78 -4.61
N GLU A 121 21.95 35.20 -3.70
CA GLU A 121 21.66 33.89 -3.13
C GLU A 121 20.60 34.03 -2.03
N GLY A 122 19.55 33.23 -2.13
CA GLY A 122 18.54 33.08 -1.10
C GLY A 122 18.26 31.61 -0.82
N GLN A 123 17.49 31.38 0.23
CA GLN A 123 16.98 30.05 0.55
C GLN A 123 15.45 30.06 0.47
N GLU A 124 14.87 29.05 -0.17
CA GLU A 124 13.42 28.81 -0.19
C GLU A 124 13.11 27.64 0.74
N LEU A 125 12.15 27.81 1.66
CA LEU A 125 11.58 26.68 2.40
C LEU A 125 10.53 26.01 1.51
N SER A 126 10.76 24.74 1.20
CA SER A 126 9.88 23.89 0.41
C SER A 126 9.36 22.72 1.24
N SER A 127 8.24 22.14 0.81
CA SER A 127 7.68 20.95 1.44
C SER A 127 7.36 19.88 0.41
N TYR A 128 7.66 18.63 0.73
CA TYR A 128 7.24 17.46 -0.05
C TYR A 128 6.46 16.51 0.84
N GLU A 129 5.34 16.00 0.33
CA GLU A 129 4.51 14.98 0.99
C GLU A 129 4.14 13.90 -0.02
N ASP A 130 4.22 12.64 0.42
CA ASP A 130 3.75 11.49 -0.34
C ASP A 130 2.94 10.55 0.56
N LYS A 131 2.04 9.76 -0.05
CA LYS A 131 1.11 8.86 0.63
C LYS A 131 1.07 7.50 -0.05
N ALA A 132 1.01 6.45 0.76
CA ALA A 132 0.92 5.08 0.30
C ALA A 132 -0.17 4.36 1.07
N TYR A 133 -1.13 3.84 0.31
CA TYR A 133 -2.14 2.91 0.80
C TYR A 133 -1.96 1.60 0.05
N PHE A 134 -1.75 0.50 0.78
CA PHE A 134 -1.61 -0.81 0.17
C PHE A 134 -2.13 -1.92 1.08
N ILE A 135 -2.55 -3.01 0.45
CA ILE A 135 -2.98 -4.22 1.12
C ILE A 135 -2.13 -5.39 0.66
N LEU A 136 -1.69 -6.22 1.61
CA LEU A 136 -0.96 -7.44 1.33
C LEU A 136 -1.82 -8.67 1.62
N ASP A 137 -1.70 -9.69 0.78
CA ASP A 137 -2.22 -11.03 1.05
C ASP A 137 -1.43 -11.71 2.19
N LYS A 138 -1.86 -12.91 2.57
CA LYS A 138 -1.21 -13.74 3.60
C LYS A 138 0.27 -14.08 3.31
N ASN A 139 0.68 -14.02 2.05
CA ASN A 139 2.04 -14.29 1.59
C ASN A 139 2.91 -13.03 1.52
N GLY A 140 2.32 -11.84 1.68
CA GLY A 140 3.01 -10.55 1.57
C GLY A 140 2.99 -9.95 0.17
N ASN A 141 2.19 -10.48 -0.76
CA ASN A 141 2.01 -9.89 -2.09
C ASN A 141 0.99 -8.77 -2.02
N GLU A 142 1.26 -7.66 -2.70
CA GLU A 142 0.32 -6.55 -2.81
C GLU A 142 -0.88 -6.94 -3.69
N ILE A 143 -2.09 -6.63 -3.21
CA ILE A 143 -3.35 -6.92 -3.87
C ILE A 143 -4.19 -5.65 -4.02
N SER A 144 -5.12 -5.66 -4.98
CA SER A 144 -6.07 -4.55 -5.14
C SER A 144 -7.03 -4.49 -3.94
N PRO A 145 -7.43 -3.29 -3.47
CA PRO A 145 -8.44 -3.15 -2.42
C PRO A 145 -9.76 -3.86 -2.74
N ASP A 146 -10.14 -3.95 -4.01
CA ASP A 146 -11.37 -4.62 -4.46
C ASP A 146 -11.35 -6.14 -4.25
N GLN A 147 -10.16 -6.73 -4.02
CA GLN A 147 -9.99 -8.15 -3.70
C GLN A 147 -10.21 -8.45 -2.22
N VAL A 148 -10.38 -7.42 -1.37
CA VAL A 148 -10.69 -7.60 0.04
C VAL A 148 -12.18 -7.37 0.25
N PRO A 149 -12.93 -8.38 0.73
CA PRO A 149 -14.35 -8.23 0.94
C PRO A 149 -14.64 -7.23 2.06
N ILE A 150 -15.81 -6.60 2.00
CA ILE A 150 -16.25 -5.62 3.00
C ILE A 150 -17.30 -6.26 3.90
N ALA A 151 -16.97 -6.39 5.18
CA ALA A 151 -17.86 -6.97 6.19
C ALA A 151 -17.77 -6.25 7.54
N PRO A 152 -18.79 -6.40 8.41
CA PRO A 152 -18.73 -5.92 9.77
C PRO A 152 -17.71 -6.76 10.54
N SER A 153 -17.10 -6.14 11.56
CA SER A 153 -16.15 -6.84 12.42
C SER A 153 -16.86 -7.65 13.52
N GLU A 154 -16.22 -8.73 13.94
CA GLU A 154 -16.55 -9.48 15.14
C GLU A 154 -16.31 -8.63 16.39
N ASP A 155 -17.21 -8.74 17.37
CA ASP A 155 -17.16 -7.93 18.59
C ASP A 155 -15.96 -8.29 19.49
N ASN A 156 -15.46 -9.54 19.38
CA ASN A 156 -14.27 -9.99 20.11
C ASN A 156 -13.28 -10.75 19.21
N PRO A 157 -12.47 -10.05 18.39
CA PRO A 157 -11.54 -10.66 17.43
C PRO A 157 -10.56 -11.65 18.06
N LYS A 158 -10.05 -11.33 19.26
CA LYS A 158 -9.06 -12.18 19.95
C LYS A 158 -9.66 -13.50 20.41
N LYS A 159 -10.92 -13.50 20.86
CA LYS A 159 -11.64 -14.71 21.26
C LYS A 159 -11.85 -15.62 20.04
N ILE A 160 -12.34 -15.06 18.93
CA ILE A 160 -12.56 -15.79 17.68
C ILE A 160 -11.26 -16.42 17.19
N LEU A 161 -10.17 -15.66 17.08
CA LEU A 161 -8.89 -16.21 16.59
C LEU A 161 -8.32 -17.30 17.51
N LYS A 162 -8.56 -17.20 18.83
CA LYS A 162 -8.14 -18.23 19.79
C LYS A 162 -8.96 -19.51 19.65
N GLU A 163 -10.27 -19.40 19.43
CA GLU A 163 -11.17 -20.54 19.19
C GLU A 163 -10.81 -21.29 17.91
N PHE A 164 -10.48 -20.55 16.85
CA PHE A 164 -10.12 -21.16 15.56
C PHE A 164 -8.67 -21.64 15.50
N GLY A 165 -7.78 -21.15 16.37
CA GLY A 165 -6.45 -21.72 16.60
C GLY A 165 -5.65 -21.93 15.31
N LYS A 166 -5.49 -23.19 14.88
CA LYS A 166 -4.78 -23.56 13.64
C LYS A 166 -5.54 -23.18 12.35
N ASN A 167 -6.85 -22.98 12.43
CA ASN A 167 -7.69 -22.58 11.31
C ASN A 167 -7.67 -21.07 11.07
N ALA A 168 -7.06 -20.29 11.96
CA ALA A 168 -6.70 -18.90 11.72
C ALA A 168 -5.27 -18.84 11.16
N GLU A 169 -5.14 -18.53 9.87
CA GLU A 169 -3.83 -18.48 9.21
C GLU A 169 -3.01 -17.29 9.72
N LYS A 170 -1.69 -17.45 9.76
CA LYS A 170 -0.79 -16.36 10.16
C LYS A 170 -0.26 -15.67 8.92
N VAL A 171 -0.13 -14.35 9.01
CA VAL A 171 0.61 -13.55 8.04
C VAL A 171 2.05 -14.07 7.99
N LYS A 172 2.55 -14.40 6.80
CA LYS A 172 3.93 -14.88 6.61
C LYS A 172 4.96 -13.75 6.65
N VAL A 173 4.56 -12.55 6.23
CA VAL A 173 5.42 -11.36 6.22
C VAL A 173 5.58 -10.76 7.63
N SER A 174 6.80 -10.34 7.98
CA SER A 174 7.07 -9.74 9.29
C SER A 174 6.66 -8.26 9.32
N ASN A 175 6.40 -7.71 10.52
CA ASN A 175 6.12 -6.28 10.66
C ASN A 175 7.24 -5.40 10.12
N ARG A 176 8.49 -5.84 10.27
CA ARG A 176 9.66 -5.12 9.78
C ARG A 176 9.63 -5.01 8.26
N ASP A 177 9.27 -6.10 7.57
CA ASP A 177 9.24 -6.13 6.11
C ASP A 177 8.09 -5.26 5.57
N VAL A 178 6.92 -5.30 6.22
CA VAL A 178 5.78 -4.43 5.88
C VAL A 178 6.15 -2.94 6.02
N LEU A 179 6.78 -2.57 7.13
CA LEU A 179 7.23 -1.19 7.36
C LEU A 179 8.36 -0.80 6.40
N SER A 180 9.26 -1.73 6.06
CA SER A 180 10.30 -1.48 5.07
C SER A 180 9.72 -1.23 3.69
N LEU A 181 8.68 -1.98 3.29
CA LEU A 181 7.98 -1.75 2.03
C LEU A 181 7.35 -0.36 1.97
N ALA A 182 6.66 0.05 3.04
CA ALA A 182 6.08 1.40 3.13
C ALA A 182 7.15 2.49 3.01
N LYS A 183 8.28 2.34 3.70
CA LYS A 183 9.41 3.27 3.62
C LYS A 183 10.02 3.34 2.22
N THR A 184 10.23 2.21 1.56
CA THR A 184 10.76 2.17 0.20
C THR A 184 9.82 2.84 -0.81
N LYS A 185 8.50 2.75 -0.60
CA LYS A 185 7.51 3.42 -1.45
C LYS A 185 7.47 4.94 -1.24
N LEU A 186 7.79 5.43 -0.04
CA LEU A 186 7.49 6.81 0.38
C LEU A 186 8.70 7.71 0.60
N ILE A 187 9.81 7.17 1.12
CA ILE A 187 10.97 7.97 1.48
C ILE A 187 11.73 8.31 0.19
N ASN A 188 11.39 9.46 -0.36
CA ASN A 188 12.05 10.05 -1.51
C ASN A 188 12.49 11.47 -1.17
N ARG A 189 13.72 11.63 -0.70
CA ARG A 189 14.29 12.95 -0.39
C ARG A 189 14.63 13.66 -1.70
N PRO A 190 14.10 14.87 -1.95
CA PRO A 190 14.47 15.63 -3.15
C PRO A 190 15.98 15.85 -3.23
N ALA A 191 16.54 15.82 -4.45
CA ALA A 191 17.99 15.94 -4.66
C ALA A 191 18.54 17.34 -4.33
N GLU A 192 17.66 18.35 -4.34
CA GLU A 192 17.98 19.77 -4.16
C GLU A 192 18.00 20.21 -2.69
N VAL A 193 17.81 19.28 -1.74
CA VAL A 193 17.80 19.60 -0.32
C VAL A 193 19.18 20.09 0.13
N ASP A 194 19.24 21.33 0.62
CA ASP A 194 20.43 21.92 1.25
C ASP A 194 20.42 21.66 2.76
N MET A 195 19.27 21.87 3.41
CA MET A 195 19.08 21.65 4.85
C MET A 195 17.67 21.14 5.15
N PHE A 196 17.55 20.20 6.08
CA PHE A 196 16.26 19.69 6.56
C PHE A 196 15.77 20.54 7.74
N GLU A 197 14.52 20.99 7.69
CA GLU A 197 13.85 21.64 8.81
C GLU A 197 13.06 20.61 9.63
N ASP A 198 12.22 19.82 8.95
CA ASP A 198 11.43 18.75 9.55
C ASP A 198 11.32 17.55 8.60
N GLU A 199 11.28 16.34 9.16
CA GLU A 199 11.12 15.10 8.40
C GLU A 199 10.39 14.06 9.25
N LEU A 200 9.31 13.50 8.71
CA LEU A 200 8.50 12.51 9.41
C LEU A 200 7.98 11.42 8.47
N PHE A 201 8.26 10.18 8.83
CA PHE A 201 7.55 9.02 8.31
C PHE A 201 6.44 8.61 9.28
N GLN A 202 5.20 8.55 8.81
CA GLN A 202 4.04 8.21 9.63
C GLN A 202 3.25 7.05 9.04
N VAL A 203 2.90 6.07 9.87
CA VAL A 203 1.88 5.06 9.56
C VAL A 203 0.62 5.45 10.31
N THR A 204 -0.43 5.80 9.58
CA THR A 204 -1.71 6.32 10.11
C THR A 204 -2.70 5.18 10.37
N GLU A 205 -2.68 4.13 9.55
CA GLU A 205 -3.44 2.89 9.76
C GLU A 205 -2.54 1.67 9.57
N TYR A 206 -2.67 0.72 10.49
CA TYR A 206 -1.98 -0.56 10.38
C TYR A 206 -2.87 -1.65 10.96
N ALA A 207 -3.44 -2.49 10.10
CA ALA A 207 -4.40 -3.51 10.52
C ALA A 207 -4.08 -4.88 9.89
N ILE A 208 -4.37 -5.94 10.64
CA ILE A 208 -4.55 -7.27 10.07
C ILE A 208 -6.04 -7.56 10.04
N ILE A 209 -6.56 -7.84 8.86
CA ILE A 209 -7.96 -8.18 8.62
C ILE A 209 -8.05 -9.67 8.38
N TYR A 210 -8.77 -10.39 9.23
CA TYR A 210 -9.03 -11.82 9.10
C TYR A 210 -10.38 -12.05 8.44
N ASN A 211 -10.34 -12.51 7.19
CA ASN A 211 -11.52 -12.81 6.40
C ASN A 211 -11.93 -14.28 6.58
N PRO A 212 -13.21 -14.58 6.90
CA PRO A 212 -13.68 -15.96 6.96
C PRO A 212 -13.64 -16.61 5.56
N VAL A 213 -13.12 -17.83 5.48
CA VAL A 213 -13.07 -18.63 4.26
C VAL A 213 -13.53 -20.05 4.58
N TYR A 214 -14.50 -20.58 3.83
CA TYR A 214 -14.93 -21.97 3.95
C TYR A 214 -14.12 -22.84 3.00
N LYS A 215 -13.39 -23.81 3.55
CA LYS A 215 -12.70 -24.84 2.77
C LYS A 215 -13.59 -26.06 2.68
N ILE A 216 -14.06 -26.37 1.47
CA ILE A 216 -14.96 -27.49 1.21
C ILE A 216 -14.15 -28.58 0.52
N THR A 217 -14.05 -29.75 1.14
CA THR A 217 -13.38 -30.90 0.55
C THR A 217 -14.41 -31.86 -0.03
N PHE A 218 -14.28 -32.13 -1.32
CA PHE A 218 -15.08 -33.11 -2.05
C PHE A 218 -14.29 -34.38 -2.28
N ARG A 219 -14.96 -35.53 -2.25
CA ARG A 219 -14.37 -36.82 -2.63
C ARG A 219 -15.26 -37.53 -3.63
N ASN A 220 -14.65 -37.99 -4.71
CA ASN A 220 -15.28 -38.91 -5.65
C ASN A 220 -15.18 -40.35 -5.10
N THR A 221 -16.33 -41.01 -4.91
CA THR A 221 -16.40 -42.32 -4.28
C THR A 221 -15.83 -43.45 -5.12
N LYS A 222 -15.81 -43.28 -6.45
CA LYS A 222 -15.34 -44.27 -7.43
C LYS A 222 -13.82 -44.32 -7.52
N ASN A 223 -13.17 -43.18 -7.65
CA ASN A 223 -11.71 -43.10 -7.83
C ASN A 223 -10.96 -42.59 -6.59
N LYS A 224 -11.68 -42.25 -5.51
CA LYS A 224 -11.14 -41.69 -4.26
C LYS A 224 -10.39 -40.36 -4.42
N GLU A 225 -10.53 -39.69 -5.56
CA GLU A 225 -9.95 -38.37 -5.82
C GLU A 225 -10.60 -37.33 -4.91
N GLU A 226 -9.77 -36.52 -4.24
CA GLU A 226 -10.22 -35.41 -3.41
C GLU A 226 -9.87 -34.07 -4.05
N LYS A 227 -10.79 -33.12 -3.93
CA LYS A 227 -10.57 -31.73 -4.34
C LYS A 227 -11.08 -30.82 -3.25
N THR A 228 -10.27 -29.83 -2.88
CA THR A 228 -10.65 -28.81 -1.90
C THR A 228 -10.77 -27.48 -2.60
N VAL A 229 -11.78 -26.72 -2.22
CA VAL A 229 -12.02 -25.38 -2.74
C VAL A 229 -12.26 -24.41 -1.60
N SER A 230 -11.90 -23.16 -1.82
CA SER A 230 -12.10 -22.08 -0.88
C SER A 230 -13.27 -21.23 -1.34
N VAL A 231 -14.20 -20.95 -0.45
CA VAL A 231 -15.35 -20.07 -0.67
C VAL A 231 -15.25 -18.91 0.31
N ASP A 232 -15.33 -17.69 -0.20
CA ASP A 232 -15.33 -16.48 0.61
C ASP A 232 -16.54 -16.49 1.56
N GLY A 233 -16.29 -16.35 2.87
CA GLY A 233 -17.31 -16.39 3.90
C GLY A 233 -18.13 -15.10 4.01
N VAL A 234 -17.82 -14.07 3.22
CA VAL A 234 -18.53 -12.79 3.12
C VAL A 234 -19.32 -12.71 1.81
N THR A 235 -18.73 -13.10 0.67
CA THR A 235 -19.32 -12.92 -0.67
C THR A 235 -19.92 -14.20 -1.28
N ALA A 236 -19.62 -15.37 -0.73
CA ALA A 236 -19.91 -16.70 -1.31
C ALA A 236 -19.20 -16.99 -2.64
N GLU A 237 -18.24 -16.16 -3.05
CA GLU A 237 -17.46 -16.39 -4.27
C GLU A 237 -16.38 -17.44 -4.05
N ILE A 238 -16.03 -18.17 -5.11
CA ILE A 238 -14.95 -19.15 -5.09
C ILE A 238 -13.62 -18.40 -5.17
N ILE A 239 -12.72 -18.66 -4.22
CA ILE A 239 -11.37 -18.11 -4.15
C ILE A 239 -10.39 -19.19 -4.60
N ASN A 240 -9.54 -18.88 -5.59
CA ASN A 240 -8.49 -19.78 -6.09
C ASN A 240 -7.14 -19.54 -5.41
#